data_AF-A0A3M1X7E3-F1
#
_entry.id   AF-A0A3M1X7E3-F1
#
_cell.length_a   1.000
_cell.length_b   1.000
_cell.length_c   1.000
_cell.angle_alpha   90.00
_cell.angle_beta   90.00
_cell.angle_gamma   90.00
#
_symmetry.space_group_name_H-M   'P 1'
#
loop_
_entity.id
_entity.type
_entity.pdbx_description
1 polymer ?
#
loop_
_entity_poly.entity_id
_entity_poly.type
_entity_poly.pdbx_seq_one_letter_code
_entity_poly.pdbx_strand_id
1 'polypeptide(L)'
;MATAAVTVNCWLRPMRPISNRSDQTPESMQAWNALFGVTKPVIGMIHVAALPGTPAHHLPVSTIVDQAVAEARIYQAAGIDALLLENMHDLPYLPGRVGPEITAMMAVVGRAVKAATGLPCGVQILAAANREALAVALAAGLDFIRAEAFVFGHVADEGWLQAQAGELLRYRRQIGAEHIGIFTDIKKKHSAHAVTADVDLVETARAAAFFRSDGLILTGVATGAPADPTAARAVRAAVDLPILIGSGITPEQVPDFFDQVDGFIVGSYVKVGGHWSEAPDPERISRLMAAVSRLR
;
A
#
# COMPACT_ATOMS: atom_id res chain seq x y z
N MET A 1 17.23 -17.36 -38.65
CA MET A 1 15.92 -16.86 -38.18
C MET A 1 16.19 -15.76 -37.19
N ALA A 2 16.00 -14.51 -37.58
CA ALA A 2 16.21 -13.37 -36.69
C ALA A 2 14.99 -13.23 -35.78
N THR A 3 15.18 -13.39 -34.47
CA THR A 3 14.20 -13.06 -33.44
C THR A 3 14.04 -11.54 -33.41
N ALA A 4 12.97 -11.04 -34.03
CA ALA A 4 12.55 -9.66 -33.83
C ALA A 4 12.07 -9.52 -32.38
N ALA A 5 12.86 -8.85 -31.54
CA ALA A 5 12.41 -8.40 -30.24
C ALA A 5 11.26 -7.41 -30.47
N VAL A 6 10.04 -7.82 -30.14
CA VAL A 6 8.89 -6.91 -30.10
C VAL A 6 9.07 -6.06 -28.85
N THR A 7 9.74 -4.92 -28.97
CA THR A 7 9.75 -3.92 -27.91
C THR A 7 8.34 -3.34 -27.84
N VAL A 8 7.65 -3.53 -26.71
CA VAL A 8 6.41 -2.80 -26.46
C VAL A 8 6.81 -1.35 -26.26
N ASN A 9 6.72 -0.56 -27.34
CA ASN A 9 6.96 0.87 -27.28
C ASN A 9 5.78 1.47 -26.50
N CYS A 10 5.91 1.50 -25.18
CA CYS A 10 4.97 2.13 -24.27
C CYS A 10 4.79 3.57 -24.77
N TRP A 11 3.55 4.06 -24.88
CA TRP A 11 3.20 5.39 -25.39
C TRP A 11 3.77 6.57 -24.56
N LEU A 12 4.69 6.30 -23.65
CA LEU A 12 5.58 7.25 -23.02
C LEU A 12 6.53 7.81 -24.09
N ARG A 13 6.05 8.78 -24.90
CA ARG A 13 6.95 9.75 -25.54
C ARG A 13 7.92 10.24 -24.45
N PRO A 14 9.20 10.51 -24.76
CA PRO A 14 10.10 11.12 -23.78
C PRO A 14 9.37 12.34 -23.22
N MET A 15 9.00 12.26 -21.94
CA MET A 15 8.45 13.42 -21.25
C MET A 15 9.46 14.52 -21.49
N ARG A 16 9.00 15.68 -21.99
CA ARG A 16 9.89 16.83 -22.12
C ARG A 16 10.60 16.99 -20.78
N PRO A 17 11.91 17.30 -20.76
CA PRO A 17 12.57 17.66 -19.52
C PRO A 17 11.68 18.69 -18.83
N ILE A 18 11.42 18.50 -17.53
CA ILE A 18 10.55 19.36 -16.72
C ILE A 18 11.26 20.71 -16.60
N SER A 19 11.22 21.52 -17.66
CA SER A 19 11.81 22.85 -17.75
C SER A 19 10.72 23.89 -17.47
N ASN A 20 10.28 23.87 -16.22
CA ASN A 20 9.69 24.98 -15.45
C ASN A 20 9.08 24.33 -14.20
N ARG A 21 9.92 24.06 -13.19
CA ARG A 21 9.40 23.83 -11.85
C ARG A 21 8.85 25.17 -11.37
N SER A 22 7.53 25.31 -11.30
CA SER A 22 6.92 26.27 -10.40
C SER A 22 7.40 25.94 -8.99
N ASP A 23 7.77 26.93 -8.17
CA ASP A 23 8.10 26.78 -6.74
C ASP A 23 6.93 26.25 -5.87
N GLN A 24 5.84 25.81 -6.50
CA GLN A 24 4.66 25.27 -5.83
C GLN A 24 4.82 23.77 -5.59
N THR A 25 4.61 23.35 -4.34
CA THR A 25 4.53 21.93 -3.95
C THR A 25 3.50 21.20 -4.81
N PRO A 26 3.83 20.03 -5.42
CA PRO A 26 2.88 19.27 -6.24
C PRO A 26 1.56 18.97 -5.50
N GLU A 27 0.44 18.96 -6.23
CA GLU A 27 -0.90 18.69 -5.66
C GLU A 27 -0.95 17.38 -4.86
N SER A 28 -0.29 16.32 -5.37
CA SER A 28 -0.14 15.03 -4.68
C SER A 28 0.55 15.16 -3.32
N MET A 29 1.58 16.00 -3.21
CA MET A 29 2.29 16.25 -1.95
C MET A 29 1.47 17.11 -0.98
N GLN A 30 0.61 18.00 -1.48
CA GLN A 30 -0.32 18.77 -0.63
C GLN A 30 -1.37 17.84 -0.03
N ALA A 31 -1.99 16.98 -0.84
CA ALA A 31 -2.94 15.96 -0.38
C ALA A 31 -2.28 14.99 0.61
N TRP A 32 -1.05 14.56 0.34
CA TRP A 32 -0.25 13.73 1.22
C TRP A 32 -0.06 14.36 2.61
N ASN A 33 0.39 15.61 2.65
CA ASN A 33 0.62 16.33 3.90
C ASN A 33 -0.69 16.54 4.67
N ALA A 34 -1.79 16.82 3.97
CA ALA A 34 -3.11 16.95 4.58
C ALA A 34 -3.63 15.63 5.16
N LEU A 35 -3.33 14.49 4.52
CA LEU A 35 -3.78 13.17 4.96
C LEU A 35 -3.07 12.73 6.24
N PHE A 36 -1.74 12.86 6.31
CA PHE A 36 -0.96 12.31 7.43
C PHE A 36 -0.66 13.33 8.53
N GLY A 37 -0.58 14.63 8.20
CA GLY A 37 -0.26 15.68 9.18
C GLY A 37 1.16 15.61 9.78
N VAL A 38 1.99 14.67 9.32
CA VAL A 38 3.37 14.46 9.77
C VAL A 38 4.28 14.17 8.58
N THR A 39 5.56 14.53 8.70
CA THR A 39 6.59 14.13 7.74
C THR A 39 7.00 12.68 7.99
N LYS A 40 7.21 11.89 6.92
CA LYS A 40 7.68 10.50 7.01
C LYS A 40 6.75 9.59 7.84
N PRO A 41 5.42 9.59 7.62
CA PRO A 41 4.49 8.73 8.37
C PRO A 41 4.91 7.27 8.34
N VAL A 42 4.73 6.60 9.48
CA VAL A 42 4.84 5.16 9.64
C VAL A 42 3.44 4.59 9.77
N ILE A 43 3.12 3.67 8.85
CA ILE A 43 1.81 3.06 8.70
C ILE A 43 1.88 1.62 9.23
N GLY A 44 1.19 1.34 10.32
CA GLY A 44 1.13 0.01 10.94
C GLY A 44 0.08 -0.87 10.28
N MET A 45 0.46 -2.06 9.82
CA MET A 45 -0.48 -3.02 9.24
C MET A 45 -1.25 -3.78 10.32
N ILE A 46 -2.57 -3.81 10.17
CA ILE A 46 -3.49 -4.67 10.91
C ILE A 46 -3.91 -5.80 9.97
N HIS A 47 -3.40 -7.01 10.21
CA HIS A 47 -3.83 -8.21 9.50
C HIS A 47 -5.12 -8.70 10.13
N VAL A 48 -6.25 -8.42 9.49
CA VAL A 48 -7.58 -8.79 9.99
C VAL A 48 -7.71 -10.31 9.99
N ALA A 49 -8.28 -10.86 11.06
CA ALA A 49 -8.56 -12.29 11.15
C ALA A 49 -9.46 -12.77 10.01
N ALA A 50 -9.35 -14.05 9.66
CA ALA A 50 -10.05 -14.66 8.52
C ALA A 50 -11.56 -14.33 8.52
N LEU A 51 -12.05 -13.81 7.41
CA LEU A 51 -13.40 -13.27 7.27
C LEU A 51 -14.42 -14.33 6.82
N PRO A 52 -15.71 -14.16 7.15
CA PRO A 52 -16.80 -14.97 6.58
C PRO A 52 -16.66 -15.20 5.07
N GLY A 53 -16.84 -16.45 4.64
CA GLY A 53 -16.69 -16.87 3.25
C GLY A 53 -15.31 -17.44 2.92
N THR A 54 -14.33 -17.30 3.81
CA THR A 54 -12.97 -17.81 3.62
C THR A 54 -12.76 -19.15 4.31
N PRO A 55 -11.85 -20.02 3.83
CA PRO A 55 -11.65 -21.35 4.42
C PRO A 55 -11.17 -21.35 5.87
N ALA A 56 -10.44 -20.30 6.29
CA ALA A 56 -9.87 -20.19 7.63
C ALA A 56 -10.80 -19.52 8.64
N HIS A 57 -11.99 -19.06 8.21
CA HIS A 57 -12.94 -18.38 9.09
C HIS A 57 -13.50 -19.31 10.16
N HIS A 58 -13.36 -18.91 11.42
CA HIS A 58 -13.89 -19.65 12.56
C HIS A 58 -14.31 -18.75 13.74
N LEU A 59 -14.10 -17.43 13.64
CA LEU A 59 -14.37 -16.48 14.72
C LEU A 59 -15.70 -15.76 14.54
N PRO A 60 -16.44 -15.45 15.62
CA PRO A 60 -17.57 -14.54 15.55
C PRO A 60 -17.14 -13.17 15.02
N VAL A 61 -18.02 -12.50 14.26
CA VAL A 61 -17.77 -11.16 13.69
C VAL A 61 -17.36 -10.15 14.76
N SER A 62 -18.01 -10.17 15.93
CA SER A 62 -17.66 -9.29 17.05
C SER A 62 -16.22 -9.49 17.51
N THR A 63 -15.75 -10.73 17.59
CA THR A 63 -14.38 -11.05 17.99
C THR A 63 -13.35 -10.54 16.97
N ILE A 64 -13.64 -10.65 15.67
CA ILE A 64 -12.77 -10.11 14.62
C ILE A 64 -12.63 -8.58 14.77
N VAL A 65 -13.75 -7.89 15.01
CA VAL A 65 -13.77 -6.43 15.22
C VAL A 65 -13.00 -6.06 16.49
N ASP A 66 -13.26 -6.74 17.61
CA ASP A 66 -12.61 -6.47 18.90
C ASP A 66 -11.09 -6.67 18.82
N GLN A 67 -10.63 -7.72 18.12
CA GLN A 67 -9.21 -7.97 17.90
C GLN A 67 -8.55 -6.85 17.09
N ALA A 68 -9.15 -6.45 15.96
CA ALA A 68 -8.60 -5.37 15.14
C ALA A 68 -8.56 -4.03 15.89
N VAL A 69 -9.59 -3.72 16.69
CA VAL A 69 -9.62 -2.51 17.53
C VAL A 69 -8.58 -2.56 18.65
N ALA A 70 -8.41 -3.71 19.30
CA ALA A 70 -7.36 -3.88 20.30
C ALA A 70 -5.97 -3.68 19.69
N GLU A 71 -5.75 -4.22 18.50
CA GLU A 71 -4.51 -4.03 17.73
C GLU A 71 -4.24 -2.56 17.41
N ALA A 72 -5.25 -1.88 16.88
CA ALA A 72 -5.18 -0.46 16.54
C ALA A 72 -4.81 0.43 17.74
N ARG A 73 -5.35 0.11 18.93
CA ARG A 73 -5.03 0.83 20.17
C ARG A 73 -3.59 0.61 20.62
N ILE A 74 -3.03 -0.58 20.40
CA ILE A 74 -1.61 -0.84 20.69
C ILE A 74 -0.72 0.03 19.80
N TYR A 75 -1.01 0.06 18.49
CA TYR A 75 -0.28 0.92 17.57
C TYR A 75 -0.39 2.41 17.96
N GLN A 76 -1.60 2.88 18.24
CA GLN A 76 -1.83 4.26 18.66
C GLN A 76 -1.06 4.61 19.94
N ALA A 77 -1.11 3.77 20.96
CA ALA A 77 -0.41 3.99 22.22
C ALA A 77 1.13 4.01 22.05
N ALA A 78 1.65 3.27 21.07
CA ALA A 78 3.07 3.24 20.73
C ALA A 78 3.49 4.36 19.74
N GLY A 79 2.58 5.24 19.34
CA GLY A 79 2.86 6.43 18.54
C GLY A 79 2.89 6.23 17.03
N ILE A 80 2.28 5.16 16.49
CA ILE A 80 2.11 5.00 15.04
C ILE A 80 1.30 6.16 14.45
N ASP A 81 1.69 6.62 13.25
CA ASP A 81 1.07 7.80 12.64
C ASP A 81 -0.21 7.45 11.85
N ALA A 82 -0.30 6.24 11.29
CA ALA A 82 -1.46 5.78 10.51
C ALA A 82 -1.60 4.24 10.51
N LEU A 83 -2.77 3.75 10.13
CA LEU A 83 -3.09 2.32 10.11
C LEU A 83 -3.44 1.85 8.70
N LEU A 84 -3.14 0.59 8.37
CA LEU A 84 -3.57 -0.06 7.13
C LEU A 84 -4.17 -1.43 7.45
N LEU A 85 -5.47 -1.59 7.18
CA LEU A 85 -6.14 -2.87 7.34
C LEU A 85 -5.93 -3.74 6.10
N GLU A 86 -5.61 -5.02 6.30
CA GLU A 86 -5.40 -6.00 5.22
C GLU A 86 -6.06 -7.34 5.57
N ASN A 87 -6.72 -7.99 4.61
CA ASN A 87 -7.37 -9.28 4.81
C ASN A 87 -6.41 -10.48 4.65
N MET A 88 -5.20 -10.38 5.24
CA MET A 88 -4.12 -11.35 5.02
C MET A 88 -4.46 -12.78 5.45
N HIS A 89 -5.37 -12.97 6.40
CA HIS A 89 -5.78 -14.31 6.86
C HIS A 89 -6.86 -14.97 5.99
N ASP A 90 -7.34 -14.33 4.91
CA ASP A 90 -8.37 -14.86 4.01
C ASP A 90 -7.87 -15.91 2.99
N LEU A 91 -6.68 -16.48 3.21
CA LEU A 91 -6.05 -17.40 2.27
C LEU A 91 -6.95 -18.61 1.93
N PRO A 92 -7.00 -19.04 0.65
CA PRO A 92 -6.43 -18.40 -0.54
C PRO A 92 -7.31 -17.24 -1.07
N TYR A 93 -6.68 -16.21 -1.65
CA TYR A 93 -7.39 -15.01 -2.11
C TYR A 93 -8.03 -15.17 -3.50
N LEU A 94 -9.05 -14.36 -3.79
CA LEU A 94 -9.71 -14.29 -5.09
C LEU A 94 -9.10 -13.16 -5.94
N PRO A 95 -8.61 -13.42 -7.17
CA PRO A 95 -7.97 -12.40 -7.99
C PRO A 95 -9.00 -11.39 -8.54
N GLY A 96 -8.81 -10.12 -8.21
CA GLY A 96 -9.46 -8.96 -8.80
C GLY A 96 -10.86 -8.63 -8.27
N ARG A 97 -11.59 -9.60 -7.72
CA ARG A 97 -12.96 -9.43 -7.22
C ARG A 97 -13.24 -10.36 -6.05
N VAL A 98 -13.80 -9.82 -4.98
CA VAL A 98 -14.29 -10.55 -3.81
C VAL A 98 -15.81 -10.46 -3.69
N GLY A 99 -16.41 -11.33 -2.87
CA GLY A 99 -17.84 -11.29 -2.60
C GLY A 99 -18.25 -10.20 -1.59
N PRO A 100 -19.56 -9.93 -1.47
CA PRO A 100 -20.08 -8.90 -0.57
C PRO A 100 -19.72 -9.15 0.89
N GLU A 101 -19.57 -10.42 1.30
CA GLU A 101 -19.16 -10.83 2.64
C GLU A 101 -17.81 -10.21 3.05
N ILE A 102 -16.83 -10.16 2.14
CA ILE A 102 -15.52 -9.54 2.41
C ILE A 102 -15.66 -8.03 2.53
N THR A 103 -16.37 -7.39 1.61
CA THR A 103 -16.53 -5.92 1.62
C THR A 103 -17.33 -5.43 2.83
N ALA A 104 -18.41 -6.12 3.21
CA ALA A 104 -19.21 -5.77 4.36
C ALA A 104 -18.39 -5.88 5.65
N MET A 105 -17.62 -6.96 5.78
CA MET A 105 -16.80 -7.21 6.95
C MET A 105 -15.64 -6.23 7.07
N MET A 106 -14.90 -5.99 5.99
CA MET A 106 -13.81 -5.01 5.98
C MET A 106 -14.32 -3.58 6.25
N ALA A 107 -15.53 -3.24 5.80
CA ALA A 107 -16.15 -1.95 6.12
C ALA A 107 -16.51 -1.83 7.61
N VAL A 108 -17.09 -2.88 8.22
CA VAL A 108 -17.40 -2.89 9.65
C VAL A 108 -16.13 -2.79 10.50
N VAL A 109 -15.11 -3.60 10.19
CA VAL A 109 -13.83 -3.60 10.91
C VAL A 109 -13.12 -2.24 10.73
N GLY A 110 -13.01 -1.75 9.49
CA GLY A 110 -12.39 -0.47 9.18
C GLY A 110 -13.05 0.69 9.91
N ARG A 111 -14.40 0.73 9.93
CA ARG A 111 -15.15 1.77 10.63
C ARG A 111 -14.88 1.74 12.14
N ALA A 112 -14.86 0.55 12.74
CA ALA A 112 -14.60 0.39 14.17
C ALA A 112 -13.17 0.85 14.54
N VAL A 113 -12.16 0.46 13.74
CA VAL A 113 -10.77 0.86 13.92
C VAL A 113 -10.60 2.38 13.80
N LYS A 114 -11.17 2.99 12.74
CA LYS A 114 -11.14 4.45 12.53
C LYS A 114 -11.79 5.19 13.69
N ALA A 115 -12.95 4.74 14.16
CA ALA A 115 -13.67 5.36 15.28
C ALA A 115 -12.92 5.21 16.62
N ALA A 116 -12.22 4.10 16.83
CA ALA A 116 -11.52 3.82 18.08
C ALA A 116 -10.22 4.63 18.24
N THR A 117 -9.58 5.02 17.14
CA THR A 117 -8.25 5.67 17.16
C THR A 117 -8.26 7.10 16.64
N GLY A 118 -9.09 7.41 15.65
CA GLY A 118 -9.08 8.70 14.95
C GLY A 118 -7.86 8.92 14.04
N LEU A 119 -6.93 7.96 13.96
CA LEU A 119 -5.76 8.04 13.09
C LEU A 119 -6.16 7.97 11.60
N PRO A 120 -5.34 8.48 10.67
CA PRO A 120 -5.46 8.13 9.27
C PRO A 120 -5.45 6.61 9.11
N CYS A 121 -6.40 6.08 8.35
CA CYS A 121 -6.57 4.65 8.14
C CYS A 121 -6.73 4.38 6.66
N GLY A 122 -6.10 3.33 6.17
CA GLY A 122 -6.32 2.81 4.84
C GLY A 122 -6.74 1.35 4.86
N VAL A 123 -7.09 0.85 3.68
CA VAL A 123 -7.45 -0.56 3.50
C VAL A 123 -6.81 -1.15 2.25
N GLN A 124 -6.47 -2.43 2.34
CA GLN A 124 -6.08 -3.28 1.24
C GLN A 124 -6.96 -4.53 1.27
N ILE A 125 -7.57 -4.86 0.14
CA ILE A 125 -8.18 -6.18 -0.07
C ILE A 125 -7.30 -6.88 -1.11
N LEU A 126 -6.67 -7.96 -0.68
CA LEU A 126 -5.58 -8.62 -1.38
C LEU A 126 -5.99 -9.17 -2.74
N ALA A 127 -4.96 -9.44 -3.55
CA ALA A 127 -5.08 -9.96 -4.92
C ALA A 127 -5.82 -8.99 -5.86
N ALA A 128 -5.55 -7.69 -5.72
CA ALA A 128 -6.06 -6.63 -6.59
C ALA A 128 -7.60 -6.47 -6.58
N ALA A 129 -8.26 -6.75 -5.46
CA ALA A 129 -9.67 -6.35 -5.23
C ALA A 129 -9.78 -4.85 -4.90
N ASN A 130 -9.14 -4.01 -5.72
CA ASN A 130 -8.95 -2.58 -5.47
C ASN A 130 -10.25 -1.79 -5.53
N ARG A 131 -11.16 -2.20 -6.41
CA ARG A 131 -12.48 -1.55 -6.55
C ARG A 131 -13.30 -1.75 -5.28
N GLU A 132 -13.27 -2.96 -4.74
CA GLU A 132 -13.88 -3.35 -3.49
C GLU A 132 -13.23 -2.63 -2.30
N ALA A 133 -11.90 -2.56 -2.26
CA ALA A 133 -11.17 -1.80 -1.24
C ALA A 133 -11.57 -0.32 -1.23
N LEU A 134 -11.76 0.29 -2.41
CA LEU A 134 -12.20 1.68 -2.51
C LEU A 134 -13.64 1.90 -2.01
N ALA A 135 -14.53 0.97 -2.30
CA ALA A 135 -15.90 1.00 -1.78
C ALA A 135 -15.93 0.85 -0.25
N VAL A 136 -15.10 -0.04 0.29
CA VAL A 136 -14.89 -0.22 1.72
C VAL A 136 -14.36 1.06 2.37
N ALA A 137 -13.32 1.67 1.79
CA ALA A 137 -12.74 2.89 2.30
C ALA A 137 -13.79 4.00 2.42
N LEU A 138 -14.60 4.20 1.37
CA LEU A 138 -15.69 5.18 1.38
C LEU A 138 -16.74 4.88 2.46
N ALA A 139 -17.22 3.63 2.53
CA ALA A 139 -18.27 3.25 3.47
C ALA A 139 -17.82 3.35 4.94
N ALA A 140 -16.56 3.00 5.22
CA ALA A 140 -15.98 3.03 6.56
C ALA A 140 -15.45 4.42 6.96
N GLY A 141 -15.30 5.36 6.03
CA GLY A 141 -14.69 6.67 6.29
C GLY A 141 -13.18 6.59 6.47
N LEU A 142 -12.51 5.76 5.66
CA LEU A 142 -11.06 5.62 5.60
C LEU A 142 -10.49 6.61 4.57
N ASP A 143 -9.19 6.88 4.68
CA ASP A 143 -8.55 8.01 4.00
C ASP A 143 -7.77 7.58 2.74
N PHE A 144 -7.36 6.31 2.66
CA PHE A 144 -6.63 5.79 1.49
C PHE A 144 -6.87 4.29 1.25
N ILE A 145 -6.47 3.82 0.07
CA ILE A 145 -6.29 2.39 -0.23
C ILE A 145 -4.86 2.11 -0.67
N ARG A 146 -4.40 0.90 -0.41
CA ARG A 146 -3.24 0.32 -1.08
C ARG A 146 -3.73 -0.53 -2.25
N ALA A 147 -3.28 -0.21 -3.45
CA ALA A 147 -3.74 -0.82 -4.69
C ALA A 147 -2.65 -1.65 -5.36
N GLU A 148 -3.00 -2.88 -5.74
CA GLU A 148 -2.12 -3.82 -6.44
C GLU A 148 -2.43 -3.82 -7.94
N ALA A 149 -1.49 -4.20 -8.80
CA ALA A 149 -1.73 -4.27 -10.25
C ALA A 149 -2.40 -3.00 -10.83
N PHE A 150 -2.02 -1.82 -10.33
CA PHE A 150 -2.59 -0.56 -10.82
C PHE A 150 -2.18 -0.31 -12.29
N VAL A 151 -0.90 -0.47 -12.58
CA VAL A 151 -0.33 -0.47 -13.93
C VAL A 151 0.35 -1.81 -14.21
N PHE A 152 0.28 -2.24 -15.47
CA PHE A 152 0.80 -3.50 -16.00
C PHE A 152 0.22 -4.78 -15.37
N GLY A 153 -0.02 -5.79 -16.22
CA GLY A 153 -0.40 -7.12 -15.76
C GLY A 153 0.81 -7.94 -15.33
N HIS A 154 0.62 -8.86 -14.38
CA HIS A 154 1.65 -9.78 -13.89
C HIS A 154 1.01 -11.04 -13.30
N VAL A 155 1.82 -12.07 -13.06
CA VAL A 155 1.36 -13.31 -12.41
C VAL A 155 1.66 -13.22 -10.92
N ALA A 156 0.66 -13.37 -10.07
CA ALA A 156 0.81 -13.52 -8.62
C ALA A 156 0.48 -14.95 -8.19
N ASP A 157 0.51 -15.24 -6.90
CA ASP A 157 0.19 -16.56 -6.33
C ASP A 157 -1.24 -17.01 -6.70
N GLU A 158 -2.15 -16.06 -6.93
CA GLU A 158 -3.55 -16.29 -7.32
C GLU A 158 -3.75 -16.42 -8.83
N GLY A 159 -2.69 -16.25 -9.62
CA GLY A 159 -2.72 -16.28 -11.08
C GLY A 159 -2.53 -14.91 -11.73
N TRP A 160 -3.11 -14.71 -12.91
CA TRP A 160 -2.91 -13.49 -13.70
C TRP A 160 -3.70 -12.31 -13.14
N LEU A 161 -3.01 -11.25 -12.74
CA LEU A 161 -3.59 -9.96 -12.36
C LEU A 161 -3.54 -8.99 -13.55
N GLN A 162 -4.68 -8.33 -13.81
CA GLN A 162 -4.83 -7.33 -14.86
C GLN A 162 -4.56 -5.92 -14.32
N ALA A 163 -4.07 -5.02 -15.19
CA ALA A 163 -3.90 -3.62 -14.83
C ALA A 163 -5.27 -2.94 -14.61
N GLN A 164 -5.45 -2.24 -13.48
CA GLN A 164 -6.77 -1.73 -13.06
C GLN A 164 -6.92 -0.19 -13.02
N ALA A 165 -5.88 0.60 -13.32
CA ALA A 165 -5.92 2.07 -13.17
C ALA A 165 -7.15 2.74 -13.79
N GLY A 166 -7.48 2.37 -15.04
CA GLY A 166 -8.61 2.97 -15.76
C GLY A 166 -9.98 2.67 -15.14
N GLU A 167 -10.22 1.44 -14.70
CA GLU A 167 -11.49 1.07 -14.08
C GLU A 167 -11.60 1.64 -12.67
N LEU A 168 -10.51 1.56 -11.90
CA LEU A 168 -10.45 2.03 -10.51
C LEU A 168 -10.70 3.54 -10.41
N LEU A 169 -10.03 4.36 -11.23
CA LEU A 169 -10.18 5.82 -11.18
C LEU A 169 -11.56 6.29 -11.65
N ARG A 170 -12.17 5.62 -12.63
CA ARG A 170 -13.55 5.91 -13.04
C ARG A 170 -14.53 5.56 -11.93
N TYR A 171 -14.33 4.42 -11.28
CA TYR A 171 -15.15 4.01 -10.16
C TYR A 171 -15.01 4.97 -8.98
N ARG A 172 -13.79 5.41 -8.64
CA ARG A 172 -13.53 6.45 -7.62
C ARG A 172 -14.40 7.68 -7.81
N ARG A 173 -14.41 8.21 -9.03
CA ARG A 173 -15.24 9.35 -9.40
C ARG A 173 -16.73 9.03 -9.34
N GLN A 174 -17.14 7.86 -9.85
CA GLN A 174 -18.53 7.44 -9.89
C GLN A 174 -19.18 7.40 -8.50
N ILE A 175 -18.44 6.99 -7.47
CA ILE A 175 -18.96 6.89 -6.09
C ILE A 175 -18.65 8.11 -5.23
N GLY A 176 -18.03 9.17 -5.77
CA GLY A 176 -17.67 10.37 -5.02
C GLY A 176 -16.50 10.20 -4.04
N ALA A 177 -15.63 9.22 -4.28
CA ALA A 177 -14.48 8.88 -3.43
C ALA A 177 -13.17 9.58 -3.85
N GLU A 178 -13.23 10.71 -4.56
CA GLU A 178 -12.03 11.41 -5.07
C GLU A 178 -11.11 11.94 -3.95
N HIS A 179 -11.61 12.04 -2.73
CA HIS A 179 -10.85 12.40 -1.53
C HIS A 179 -10.05 11.23 -0.94
N ILE A 180 -10.26 10.00 -1.40
CA ILE A 180 -9.56 8.80 -0.91
C ILE A 180 -8.31 8.60 -1.76
N GLY A 181 -7.14 8.61 -1.10
CA GLY A 181 -5.85 8.40 -1.74
C GLY A 181 -5.70 6.97 -2.27
N ILE A 182 -5.11 6.80 -3.46
CA ILE A 182 -4.78 5.51 -4.05
C ILE A 182 -3.26 5.39 -4.12
N PHE A 183 -2.67 4.64 -3.19
CA PHE A 183 -1.24 4.35 -3.17
C PHE A 183 -0.97 3.01 -3.82
N THR A 184 -0.11 2.99 -4.84
CA THR A 184 -0.02 1.86 -5.77
C THR A 184 1.29 1.11 -5.64
N ASP A 185 1.23 -0.20 -5.45
CA ASP A 185 2.42 -1.05 -5.55
C ASP A 185 2.99 -1.03 -6.96
N ILE A 186 4.31 -0.85 -7.07
CA ILE A 186 5.04 -1.01 -8.33
C ILE A 186 6.00 -2.20 -8.23
N LYS A 187 5.91 -3.10 -9.22
CA LYS A 187 6.59 -4.41 -9.22
C LYS A 187 6.47 -5.13 -7.87
N LYS A 188 5.22 -5.38 -7.47
CA LYS A 188 4.84 -6.04 -6.21
C LYS A 188 5.64 -7.32 -5.97
N LYS A 189 5.99 -7.55 -4.70
CA LYS A 189 6.44 -8.84 -4.14
C LYS A 189 5.44 -9.98 -4.37
N HIS A 190 5.90 -11.23 -4.32
CA HIS A 190 5.07 -12.43 -4.56
C HIS A 190 4.38 -12.40 -5.94
N SER A 191 5.12 -11.89 -6.93
CA SER A 191 4.63 -11.80 -8.30
C SER A 191 5.78 -11.94 -9.28
N ALA A 192 5.52 -12.66 -10.37
CA ALA A 192 6.40 -12.77 -11.52
C ALA A 192 6.05 -11.72 -12.57
N HIS A 193 7.03 -10.87 -12.87
CA HIS A 193 6.95 -9.80 -13.87
C HIS A 193 7.60 -10.21 -15.20
N ALA A 194 7.54 -11.51 -15.54
CA ALA A 194 8.24 -12.05 -16.71
C ALA A 194 7.70 -11.51 -18.04
N VAL A 195 6.39 -11.28 -18.14
CA VAL A 195 5.75 -10.71 -19.35
C VAL A 195 6.10 -9.23 -19.53
N THR A 196 6.48 -8.55 -18.46
CA THR A 196 6.84 -7.12 -18.41
C THR A 196 8.30 -6.93 -18.02
N ALA A 197 9.14 -7.94 -18.30
CA ALA A 197 10.55 -7.93 -17.91
C ALA A 197 11.36 -6.83 -18.60
N ASP A 198 10.90 -6.35 -19.76
CA ASP A 198 11.44 -5.23 -20.52
C ASP A 198 11.09 -3.85 -19.91
N VAL A 199 10.10 -3.78 -19.02
CA VAL A 199 9.73 -2.56 -18.31
C VAL A 199 10.42 -2.58 -16.95
N ASP A 200 11.39 -1.70 -16.72
CA ASP A 200 12.09 -1.63 -15.44
C ASP A 200 11.23 -0.97 -14.33
N LEU A 201 11.77 -0.89 -13.11
CA LEU A 201 11.06 -0.29 -11.98
C LEU A 201 10.79 1.22 -12.17
N VAL A 202 11.73 1.93 -12.78
CA VAL A 202 11.64 3.38 -13.01
C VAL A 202 10.57 3.68 -14.06
N GLU A 203 10.53 2.92 -15.15
CA GLU A 203 9.46 3.01 -16.14
C GLU A 203 8.10 2.61 -15.55
N THR A 204 8.07 1.61 -14.66
CA THR A 204 6.84 1.27 -13.91
C THR A 204 6.35 2.45 -13.06
N ALA A 205 7.26 3.14 -12.37
CA ALA A 205 6.95 4.33 -11.58
C ALA A 205 6.44 5.49 -12.46
N ARG A 206 7.10 5.76 -13.60
CA ARG A 206 6.67 6.77 -14.58
C ARG A 206 5.29 6.47 -15.14
N ALA A 207 5.01 5.20 -15.44
CA ALA A 207 3.70 4.77 -15.88
C ALA A 207 2.65 4.99 -14.78
N ALA A 208 2.90 4.56 -13.54
CA ALA A 208 1.96 4.80 -12.44
C ALA A 208 1.67 6.29 -12.24
N ALA A 209 2.68 7.15 -12.33
CA ALA A 209 2.51 8.60 -12.29
C ALA A 209 1.69 9.14 -13.47
N PHE A 210 2.00 8.70 -14.70
CA PHE A 210 1.23 9.06 -15.90
C PHE A 210 -0.24 8.63 -15.81
N PHE A 211 -0.50 7.47 -15.20
CA PHE A 211 -1.83 6.92 -14.95
C PHE A 211 -2.51 7.49 -13.69
N ARG A 212 -1.99 8.59 -13.12
CA ARG A 212 -2.59 9.36 -12.01
C ARG A 212 -2.70 8.58 -10.69
N SER A 213 -1.68 7.81 -10.35
CA SER A 213 -1.51 7.32 -8.98
C SER A 213 -1.29 8.50 -8.02
N ASP A 214 -1.79 8.41 -6.79
CA ASP A 214 -1.61 9.46 -5.78
C ASP A 214 -0.30 9.27 -4.98
N GLY A 215 0.30 8.08 -5.06
CA GLY A 215 1.56 7.74 -4.40
C GLY A 215 2.03 6.34 -4.78
N LEU A 216 3.32 6.10 -4.68
CA LEU A 216 3.94 4.82 -5.07
C LEU A 216 4.36 4.04 -3.83
N ILE A 217 4.22 2.71 -3.90
CA ILE A 217 4.72 1.80 -2.88
C ILE A 217 5.80 0.92 -3.50
N LEU A 218 7.00 1.00 -2.93
CA LEU A 218 8.14 0.17 -3.26
C LEU A 218 8.20 -1.03 -2.32
N THR A 219 8.11 -2.24 -2.85
CA THR A 219 8.28 -3.47 -2.08
C THR A 219 9.61 -4.14 -2.39
N GLY A 220 10.21 -4.79 -1.40
CA GLY A 220 11.27 -5.77 -1.59
C GLY A 220 10.75 -7.04 -2.29
N VAL A 221 11.62 -8.02 -2.52
CA VAL A 221 11.28 -9.22 -3.31
C VAL A 221 10.31 -10.18 -2.60
N ALA A 222 10.25 -10.14 -1.26
CA ALA A 222 9.42 -11.01 -0.42
C ALA A 222 9.00 -10.32 0.89
N THR A 223 8.03 -10.88 1.62
CA THR A 223 7.61 -10.37 2.93
C THR A 223 8.77 -10.42 3.93
N GLY A 224 9.04 -9.30 4.59
CA GLY A 224 10.17 -9.16 5.54
C GLY A 224 11.51 -8.84 4.89
N ALA A 225 11.61 -8.88 3.55
CA ALA A 225 12.79 -8.40 2.84
C ALA A 225 12.67 -6.89 2.55
N PRO A 226 13.73 -6.09 2.82
CA PRO A 226 13.73 -4.67 2.50
C PRO A 226 13.74 -4.45 0.98
N ALA A 227 13.28 -3.27 0.56
CA ALA A 227 13.53 -2.77 -0.80
C ALA A 227 15.03 -2.49 -1.00
N ASP A 228 15.47 -2.25 -2.23
CA ASP A 228 16.84 -1.78 -2.50
C ASP A 228 16.89 -0.24 -2.37
N PRO A 229 17.74 0.34 -1.50
CA PRO A 229 17.92 1.80 -1.41
C PRO A 229 18.28 2.46 -2.74
N THR A 230 19.00 1.74 -3.62
CA THR A 230 19.35 2.23 -4.96
C THR A 230 18.12 2.34 -5.84
N ALA A 231 17.20 1.39 -5.75
CA ALA A 231 15.92 1.44 -6.43
C ALA A 231 15.07 2.62 -5.94
N ALA A 232 15.04 2.88 -4.63
CA ALA A 232 14.34 4.05 -4.07
C ALA A 232 14.92 5.38 -4.60
N ARG A 233 16.25 5.53 -4.63
CA ARG A 233 16.93 6.69 -5.24
C ARG A 233 16.54 6.87 -6.72
N ALA A 234 16.56 5.80 -7.50
CA ALA A 234 16.26 5.84 -8.92
C ALA A 234 14.80 6.26 -9.18
N VAL A 235 13.84 5.73 -8.41
CA VAL A 235 12.43 6.09 -8.52
C VAL A 235 12.19 7.54 -8.09
N ARG A 236 12.78 7.98 -6.96
CA ARG A 236 12.69 9.37 -6.51
C ARG A 236 13.22 10.36 -7.55
N ALA A 237 14.28 10.03 -8.27
CA ALA A 237 14.81 10.87 -9.34
C ALA A 237 13.87 10.96 -10.57
N ALA A 238 12.92 10.04 -10.72
CA ALA A 238 12.13 9.89 -11.94
C ALA A 238 10.69 10.40 -11.83
N VAL A 239 10.13 10.55 -10.63
CA VAL A 239 8.74 10.98 -10.40
C VAL A 239 8.63 11.98 -9.25
N ASP A 240 7.55 12.75 -9.21
CA ASP A 240 7.24 13.72 -8.15
C ASP A 240 6.15 13.26 -7.16
N LEU A 241 5.70 12.01 -7.28
CA LEU A 241 4.72 11.42 -6.36
C LEU A 241 5.34 11.10 -4.99
N PRO A 242 4.53 11.10 -3.91
CA PRO A 242 4.93 10.49 -2.64
C PRO A 242 5.36 9.04 -2.82
N ILE A 243 6.43 8.62 -2.14
CA ILE A 243 6.98 7.26 -2.20
C ILE A 243 6.94 6.62 -0.81
N LEU A 244 6.39 5.42 -0.72
CA LEU A 244 6.35 4.60 0.49
C LEU A 244 7.26 3.37 0.33
N ILE A 245 7.96 2.98 1.38
CA ILE A 245 8.51 1.61 1.46
C ILE A 245 7.46 0.68 2.04
N GLY A 246 7.08 -0.35 1.28
CA GLY A 246 5.98 -1.26 1.57
C GLY A 246 6.35 -2.61 2.19
N SER A 247 7.63 -2.86 2.50
CA SER A 247 8.05 -4.12 3.12
C SER A 247 9.36 -4.05 3.89
N GLY A 248 9.41 -4.80 5.00
CA GLY A 248 10.65 -5.26 5.60
C GLY A 248 11.52 -4.20 6.26
N ILE A 249 10.99 -3.00 6.52
CA ILE A 249 11.76 -1.96 7.20
C ILE A 249 11.99 -2.33 8.67
N THR A 250 13.24 -2.16 9.10
CA THR A 250 13.69 -2.26 10.49
C THR A 250 14.28 -0.93 10.93
N PRO A 251 14.36 -0.63 12.23
CA PRO A 251 14.95 0.63 12.73
C PRO A 251 16.34 0.89 12.16
N GLU A 252 17.13 -0.16 12.00
CA GLU A 252 18.51 -0.10 11.51
C GLU A 252 18.58 0.28 10.02
N GLN A 253 17.52 0.01 9.25
CA GLN A 253 17.43 0.28 7.81
C GLN A 253 16.76 1.62 7.49
N VAL A 254 16.04 2.23 8.43
CA VAL A 254 15.37 3.53 8.21
C VAL A 254 16.33 4.58 7.61
N PRO A 255 17.57 4.76 8.10
CA PRO A 255 18.50 5.75 7.55
C PRO A 255 18.79 5.56 6.05
N ASP A 256 18.80 4.32 5.56
CA ASP A 256 19.17 4.00 4.17
C ASP A 256 18.12 4.48 3.15
N PHE A 257 16.88 4.71 3.59
CA PHE A 257 15.77 5.15 2.73
C PHE A 257 15.29 6.56 3.05
N PHE A 258 15.64 7.10 4.22
CA PHE A 258 14.94 8.24 4.81
C PHE A 258 14.86 9.45 3.88
N ASP A 259 15.94 9.77 3.17
CA ASP A 259 15.99 10.94 2.29
C ASP A 259 15.30 10.72 0.93
N GLN A 260 14.93 9.48 0.60
CA GLN A 260 14.45 9.08 -0.72
C GLN A 260 12.96 8.80 -0.77
N VAL A 261 12.32 8.61 0.38
CA VAL A 261 10.93 8.18 0.50
C VAL A 261 10.16 9.09 1.43
N ASP A 262 8.86 9.16 1.27
CA ASP A 262 7.96 10.03 2.02
C ASP A 262 7.30 9.32 3.20
N GLY A 263 7.42 8.00 3.33
CA GLY A 263 6.97 7.25 4.51
C GLY A 263 7.21 5.74 4.42
N PHE A 264 6.69 5.01 5.41
CA PHE A 264 6.95 3.58 5.57
C PHE A 264 5.66 2.83 5.93
N ILE A 265 5.43 1.68 5.32
CA ILE A 265 4.42 0.69 5.76
C ILE A 265 5.16 -0.45 6.44
N VAL A 266 4.76 -0.78 7.66
CA VAL A 266 5.38 -1.83 8.46
C VAL A 266 4.36 -2.87 8.90
N GLY A 267 4.66 -4.14 8.63
CA GLY A 267 3.86 -5.29 9.03
C GLY A 267 4.62 -6.21 9.97
N SER A 268 5.46 -7.08 9.43
CA SER A 268 6.10 -8.16 10.20
C SER A 268 7.00 -7.69 11.34
N TYR A 269 7.81 -6.63 11.15
CA TYR A 269 8.75 -6.17 12.19
C TYR A 269 8.06 -5.74 13.48
N VAL A 270 6.88 -5.12 13.40
CA VAL A 270 6.17 -4.60 14.57
C VAL A 270 5.37 -5.67 15.33
N LYS A 271 5.37 -6.91 14.85
CA LYS A 271 4.73 -8.05 15.52
C LYS A 271 5.70 -8.82 16.41
N VAL A 272 5.19 -9.59 17.36
CA VAL A 272 6.00 -10.48 18.20
C VAL A 272 6.82 -11.42 17.31
N GLY A 273 8.11 -11.56 17.62
CA GLY A 273 9.04 -12.44 16.89
C GLY A 273 9.34 -12.05 15.43
N GLY A 274 8.63 -11.08 14.87
CA GLY A 274 8.82 -10.60 13.50
C GLY A 274 7.88 -11.33 12.54
N HIS A 275 6.81 -11.93 13.08
CA HIS A 275 5.89 -12.77 12.37
C HIS A 275 4.57 -12.03 12.20
N TRP A 276 4.19 -11.78 10.95
CA TRP A 276 3.03 -10.95 10.61
C TRP A 276 1.71 -11.46 11.25
N SER A 277 1.61 -12.77 11.48
CA SER A 277 0.45 -13.46 12.07
C SER A 277 0.33 -13.29 13.58
N GLU A 278 1.35 -12.75 14.25
CA GLU A 278 1.36 -12.57 15.70
C GLU A 278 0.81 -11.20 16.10
N ALA A 279 0.55 -11.03 17.40
CA ALA A 279 0.13 -9.76 17.98
C ALA A 279 1.22 -8.68 17.80
N PRO A 280 0.87 -7.38 17.77
CA PRO A 280 1.86 -6.32 17.80
C PRO A 280 2.67 -6.32 19.10
N ASP A 281 3.93 -5.94 18.97
CA ASP A 281 4.87 -5.80 20.07
C ASP A 281 5.12 -4.30 20.32
N PRO A 282 4.61 -3.74 21.44
CA PRO A 282 4.75 -2.32 21.77
C PRO A 282 6.20 -1.84 21.82
N GLU A 283 7.14 -2.70 22.26
CA GLU A 283 8.55 -2.33 22.37
C GLU A 283 9.15 -2.19 20.96
N ARG A 284 8.83 -3.11 20.05
CA ARG A 284 9.32 -3.05 18.67
C ARG A 284 8.74 -1.88 17.91
N ILE A 285 7.45 -1.59 18.08
CA ILE A 285 6.83 -0.38 17.52
C ILE A 285 7.55 0.86 18.02
N SER A 286 7.74 0.98 19.34
CA SER A 286 8.42 2.13 19.96
C SER A 286 9.85 2.31 19.46
N ARG A 287 10.59 1.21 19.27
CA ARG A 287 11.94 1.24 18.69
C ARG A 287 11.97 1.77 17.27
N LEU A 288 11.03 1.34 16.42
CA LEU A 288 10.92 1.84 15.05
C LEU A 288 10.53 3.32 15.02
N MET A 289 9.52 3.69 15.80
CA MET A 289 9.08 5.08 15.90
C MET A 289 10.20 5.99 16.41
N ALA A 290 11.00 5.54 17.38
CA ALA A 290 12.16 6.28 17.85
C ALA A 290 13.24 6.45 16.77
N ALA A 291 13.50 5.44 15.95
CA ALA A 291 14.47 5.54 14.85
C ALA A 291 14.02 6.54 13.78
N VAL A 292 12.73 6.51 13.40
CA VAL A 292 12.16 7.46 12.44
C VAL A 292 12.14 8.87 13.03
N SER A 293 11.73 9.02 14.29
CA SER A 293 11.63 10.34 14.96
C SER A 293 12.98 11.02 15.15
N ARG A 294 14.10 10.28 15.23
CA ARG A 294 15.44 10.88 15.31
C ARG A 294 15.89 11.54 14.00
N LEU A 295 15.29 11.13 12.88
CA LEU A 295 15.65 11.61 11.54
C LEU A 295 14.64 12.65 11.01
N ARG A 296 13.41 12.67 11.56
CA ARG A 296 12.41 13.71 11.31
C ARG A 296 12.89 15.07 11.81
#